data_AF-A0A2S5W1S9-F1
#
_entry.id   AF-A0A2S5W1S9-F1
#
_cell.length_a   1.000
_cell.length_b   1.000
_cell.length_c   1.000
_cell.angle_alpha   90.00
_cell.angle_beta   90.00
_cell.angle_gamma   90.00
#
_symmetry.space_group_name_H-M   'P 1'
#
loop_
_entity.id
_entity.type
_entity.pdbx_description
1 polymer ?
#
loop_
_entity_poly.entity_id
_entity_poly.type
_entity_poly.pdbx_seq_one_letter_code
_entity_poly.pdbx_strand_id
1 'polypeptide(L)'
;MFTTPALRAERRRGQLAASGLQLLGVRTAAGAEGLPTERSIWRRVADLSLTPLRVIPDTEHDAVYGEWLALAEELQIVGPDRSFLISVPTPGPELGWAAVRATAETRLPNDGIEEFVAVSEDGRRYSAVTAEENGWWLIGGETGGPGGPAQPGQRGGPGQPPR
;
A
#
# COMPACT_ATOMS: atom_id res chain seq x y z
N MET A 1 -6.02 -28.70 -2.88
CA MET A 1 -4.95 -28.77 -1.86
C MET A 1 -4.87 -27.40 -1.20
N PHE A 2 -5.18 -27.27 0.09
CA PHE A 2 -5.16 -25.96 0.76
C PHE A 2 -3.72 -25.63 1.17
N THR A 3 -3.17 -24.52 0.68
CA THR A 3 -1.84 -24.04 1.05
C THR A 3 -1.86 -23.60 2.52
N THR A 4 -1.01 -24.20 3.36
CA THR A 4 -0.96 -23.87 4.80
C THR A 4 -0.49 -22.44 5.02
N PRO A 5 -0.86 -21.77 6.14
CA PRO A 5 -0.36 -20.43 6.45
C PRO A 5 1.16 -20.31 6.42
N ALA A 6 1.89 -21.31 6.90
CA ALA A 6 3.35 -21.34 6.89
C ALA A 6 3.93 -21.34 5.46
N LEU A 7 3.38 -22.18 4.58
CA LEU A 7 3.84 -22.26 3.18
C LEU A 7 3.54 -20.95 2.42
N ARG A 8 2.41 -20.31 2.72
CA ARG A 8 2.07 -19.01 2.14
C ARG A 8 3.00 -17.89 2.63
N ALA A 9 3.31 -17.88 3.92
CA ALA A 9 4.27 -16.93 4.49
C ALA A 9 5.68 -17.12 3.91
N GLU A 10 6.12 -18.37 3.69
CA GLU A 10 7.39 -18.67 3.03
C GLU A 10 7.40 -18.19 1.58
N ARG A 11 6.33 -18.45 0.82
CA ARG A 11 6.19 -17.98 -0.56
C ARG A 11 6.29 -16.46 -0.64
N ARG A 12 5.55 -15.75 0.22
CA ARG A 12 5.62 -14.28 0.30
C ARG A 12 7.03 -13.81 0.62
N ARG A 13 7.72 -14.44 1.58
CA ARG A 13 9.13 -14.10 1.90
C ARG A 13 10.02 -14.26 0.68
N GLY A 14 9.89 -15.37 -0.05
CA GLY A 14 10.64 -15.62 -1.28
C GLY A 14 10.37 -14.56 -2.35
N GLN A 15 9.11 -14.19 -2.57
CA GLN A 15 8.73 -13.13 -3.51
C GLN A 15 9.34 -11.79 -3.11
N LEU A 16 9.19 -11.36 -1.85
CA LEU A 16 9.75 -10.09 -1.36
C LEU A 16 11.28 -10.05 -1.51
N ALA A 17 11.96 -11.14 -1.14
CA ALA A 17 13.42 -11.23 -1.27
C ALA A 17 13.87 -11.19 -2.74
N ALA A 18 13.17 -11.90 -3.63
CA ALA A 18 13.46 -11.87 -5.07
C ALA A 18 13.26 -10.47 -5.69
N SER A 19 12.32 -9.69 -5.15
CA SER A 19 12.12 -8.27 -5.52
C SER A 19 13.15 -7.31 -4.92
N GLY A 20 14.16 -7.81 -4.20
CA GLY A 20 15.18 -6.99 -3.54
C GLY A 20 14.68 -6.27 -2.29
N LEU A 21 13.55 -6.67 -1.70
CA LEU A 21 13.09 -6.15 -0.42
C LEU A 21 13.71 -6.93 0.75
N GLN A 22 14.21 -6.22 1.75
CA GLN A 22 14.64 -6.82 3.01
C GLN A 22 13.44 -6.97 3.95
N LEU A 23 13.06 -8.20 4.29
CA LEU A 23 12.01 -8.45 5.28
C LEU A 23 12.53 -8.18 6.70
N LEU A 24 11.87 -7.28 7.42
CA LEU A 24 12.17 -6.91 8.81
C LEU A 24 11.28 -7.66 9.81
N GLY A 25 10.07 -8.04 9.40
CA GLY A 25 9.12 -8.75 10.25
C GLY A 25 7.71 -8.78 9.67
N VAL A 26 6.75 -9.22 10.48
CA VAL A 26 5.33 -9.23 10.14
C VAL A 26 4.54 -8.50 11.21
N ARG A 27 3.62 -7.63 10.81
CA ARG A 27 2.75 -6.85 11.69
C ARG A 27 1.29 -7.15 11.38
N THR A 28 0.52 -7.52 12.41
CA THR A 28 -0.91 -7.76 12.28
C THR A 28 -1.70 -6.60 12.87
N ALA A 29 -2.87 -6.30 12.31
CA ALA A 29 -3.77 -5.29 12.86
C ALA A 29 -4.20 -5.60 14.32
N ALA A 30 -4.27 -6.88 14.68
CA ALA A 30 -4.57 -7.32 16.04
C ALA A 30 -3.41 -7.10 17.04
N GLY A 31 -2.17 -6.93 16.57
CA GLY A 31 -0.97 -6.77 17.39
C GLY A 31 -0.35 -5.38 17.36
N ALA A 32 -0.87 -4.46 16.54
CA ALA A 32 -0.38 -3.10 16.41
C ALA A 32 -1.57 -2.13 16.40
N GLU A 33 -1.72 -1.37 17.48
CA GLU A 33 -2.79 -0.38 17.64
C GLU A 33 -2.74 0.62 16.48
N GLY A 34 -3.84 0.74 15.73
CA GLY A 34 -3.99 1.73 14.65
C GLY A 34 -3.60 1.28 13.23
N LEU A 35 -3.08 0.06 13.02
CA LEU A 35 -2.87 -0.42 11.64
C LEU A 35 -4.18 -0.86 10.98
N PRO A 36 -4.40 -0.53 9.68
CA PRO A 36 -5.50 -1.10 8.93
C PRO A 36 -5.31 -2.61 8.71
N THR A 37 -6.40 -3.32 8.46
CA THR A 37 -6.30 -4.69 7.92
C THR A 37 -5.91 -4.64 6.44
N GLU A 38 -5.15 -5.62 5.96
CA GLU A 38 -4.76 -5.72 4.54
C GLU A 38 -6.01 -5.65 3.64
N ARG A 39 -7.04 -6.43 3.99
CA ARG A 39 -8.33 -6.51 3.30
C ARG A 39 -9.06 -5.19 3.26
N SER A 40 -8.94 -4.35 4.29
CA SER A 40 -9.61 -3.04 4.28
C SER A 40 -9.02 -2.12 3.21
N ILE A 41 -7.69 -2.14 3.02
CA ILE A 41 -7.03 -1.34 2.00
C ILE A 41 -7.22 -1.96 0.61
N TRP A 42 -7.03 -3.26 0.45
CA TRP A 42 -7.29 -3.94 -0.82
C TRP A 42 -8.71 -3.71 -1.33
N ARG A 43 -9.72 -3.73 -0.45
CA ARG A 43 -11.10 -3.38 -0.85
C ARG A 43 -11.25 -1.93 -1.31
N ARG A 44 -10.52 -1.00 -0.70
CA ARG A 44 -10.53 0.41 -1.11
C ARG A 44 -9.86 0.60 -2.46
N VAL A 45 -8.74 -0.09 -2.69
CA VAL A 45 -7.99 -0.07 -3.95
C VAL A 45 -8.81 -0.67 -5.09
N ALA A 46 -9.57 -1.73 -4.82
CA ALA A 46 -10.46 -2.38 -5.80
C ALA A 46 -11.80 -1.65 -6.01
N ASP A 47 -12.01 -0.47 -5.41
CA ASP A 47 -13.24 0.30 -5.60
C ASP A 47 -13.22 0.96 -6.99
N LEU A 48 -14.20 0.63 -7.84
CA LEU A 48 -14.33 1.13 -9.21
C LEU A 48 -14.50 2.66 -9.30
N SER A 49 -14.84 3.32 -8.20
CA SER A 49 -14.93 4.79 -8.14
C SER A 49 -13.59 5.47 -7.87
N LEU A 50 -12.54 4.70 -7.60
CA LEU A 50 -11.23 5.23 -7.28
C LEU A 50 -10.56 5.77 -8.55
N THR A 51 -10.00 6.97 -8.44
CA THR A 51 -9.22 7.60 -9.51
C THR A 51 -7.73 7.46 -9.18
N PRO A 52 -6.90 6.93 -10.10
CA PRO A 52 -5.46 6.85 -9.90
C PRO A 52 -4.84 8.25 -9.80
N LEU A 53 -3.83 8.39 -8.96
CA LEU A 53 -3.05 9.63 -8.86
C LEU A 53 -2.05 9.74 -10.02
N ARG A 54 -1.57 8.60 -10.52
CA ARG A 54 -0.75 8.50 -11.73
C ARG A 54 -1.16 7.27 -12.52
N VAL A 55 -1.11 7.39 -13.84
CA VAL A 55 -1.32 6.28 -14.78
C VAL A 55 -0.06 6.15 -15.61
N ILE A 56 0.50 4.95 -15.66
CA ILE A 56 1.74 4.65 -16.39
C ILE A 56 1.38 3.68 -17.50
N PRO A 57 1.66 3.98 -18.77
CA PRO A 57 1.39 3.07 -19.87
C PRO A 57 2.11 1.72 -19.69
N ASP A 58 1.51 0.63 -20.17
CA ASP A 58 2.14 -0.71 -20.10
C ASP A 58 3.50 -0.79 -20.79
N THR A 59 3.72 0.07 -21.81
CA THR A 59 5.02 0.18 -22.49
C THR A 59 6.14 0.72 -21.60
N GLU A 60 5.82 1.25 -20.42
CA GLU A 60 6.73 1.88 -19.46
C GLU A 60 6.81 1.12 -18.13
N HIS A 61 6.66 -0.22 -18.17
CA HIS A 61 6.75 -1.09 -16.99
C HIS A 61 7.94 -0.79 -16.07
N ASP A 62 9.13 -0.56 -16.64
CA ASP A 62 10.36 -0.29 -15.87
C ASP A 62 10.31 1.03 -15.09
N ALA A 63 9.45 1.97 -15.48
CA ALA A 63 9.27 3.26 -14.80
C ALA A 63 8.37 3.15 -13.56
N VAL A 64 7.53 2.11 -13.47
CA VAL A 64 6.50 1.96 -12.43
C VAL A 64 7.09 2.02 -11.03
N TYR A 65 8.23 1.37 -10.80
CA TYR A 65 8.88 1.41 -9.49
C TYR A 65 9.30 2.83 -9.09
N GLY A 66 9.92 3.55 -10.01
CA GLY A 66 10.43 4.91 -9.75
C GLY A 66 9.29 5.88 -9.47
N GLU A 67 8.23 5.80 -10.26
CA GLU A 67 7.03 6.61 -10.10
C GLU A 67 6.26 6.28 -8.81
N TRP A 68 6.12 4.99 -8.49
CA TRP A 68 5.52 4.56 -7.23
C TRP A 68 6.34 5.05 -6.04
N LEU A 69 7.67 4.91 -6.09
CA LEU A 69 8.54 5.33 -5.00
C LEU A 69 8.47 6.84 -4.78
N ALA A 70 8.51 7.63 -5.86
CA ALA A 70 8.35 9.08 -5.78
C ALA A 70 7.00 9.47 -5.16
N LEU A 71 5.91 8.84 -5.59
CA LEU A 71 4.59 9.05 -4.99
C LEU A 71 4.56 8.63 -3.51
N ALA A 72 5.17 7.50 -3.17
CA ALA A 72 5.19 6.99 -1.81
C ALA A 72 6.01 7.89 -0.86
N GLU A 73 7.07 8.52 -1.36
CA GLU A 73 7.83 9.55 -0.63
C GLU A 73 7.03 10.85 -0.46
N GLU A 74 6.35 11.32 -1.51
CA GLU A 74 5.43 12.48 -1.42
C GLU A 74 4.33 12.27 -0.38
N LEU A 75 3.79 11.05 -0.32
CA LEU A 75 2.77 10.65 0.63
C LEU A 75 3.35 10.26 2.00
N GLN A 76 4.65 10.34 2.24
CA GLN A 76 5.28 9.94 3.51
C GLN A 76 4.95 8.50 3.94
N ILE A 77 4.83 7.59 2.96
CA ILE A 77 4.61 6.16 3.18
C ILE A 77 5.92 5.46 3.50
N VAL A 78 6.98 5.86 2.80
CA VAL A 78 8.33 5.33 2.98
C VAL A 78 9.03 6.13 4.08
N GLY A 79 9.49 5.41 5.10
CA GLY A 79 10.25 5.97 6.22
C GLY A 79 11.66 6.45 5.81
N PRO A 80 12.36 7.15 6.71
CA PRO A 80 13.67 7.74 6.41
C PRO A 80 14.77 6.71 6.07
N ASP A 81 14.64 5.48 6.57
CA ASP A 81 15.54 4.36 6.23
C ASP A 81 14.98 3.47 5.10
N ARG A 82 14.01 3.99 4.34
CA ARG A 82 13.26 3.30 3.30
C ARG A 82 12.41 2.11 3.80
N SER A 83 12.03 2.13 5.07
CA SER A 83 11.08 1.17 5.66
C SER A 83 9.63 1.47 5.24
N PHE A 84 8.81 0.43 5.11
CA PHE A 84 7.35 0.55 5.00
C PHE A 84 6.68 -0.82 5.26
N LEU A 85 5.36 -0.82 5.32
CA LEU A 85 4.54 -2.02 5.38
C LEU A 85 4.04 -2.38 3.99
N ILE A 86 4.14 -3.64 3.58
CA ILE A 86 3.65 -4.11 2.27
C ILE A 86 2.74 -5.33 2.42
N SER A 87 1.69 -5.35 1.60
CA SER A 87 0.86 -6.51 1.35
C SER A 87 0.89 -6.81 -0.15
N VAL A 88 1.04 -8.09 -0.48
CA VAL A 88 1.04 -8.59 -1.86
C VAL A 88 -0.05 -9.65 -1.99
N PRO A 89 -0.69 -9.80 -3.17
CA PRO A 89 -1.74 -10.79 -3.38
C PRO A 89 -1.28 -12.19 -2.94
N THR A 90 -1.91 -12.70 -1.88
CA THR A 90 -1.62 -14.03 -1.35
C THR A 90 -2.94 -14.78 -1.18
N PRO A 91 -3.13 -15.96 -1.82
CA PRO A 91 -4.36 -16.72 -1.67
C PRO A 91 -4.67 -17.07 -0.20
N GLY A 92 -5.94 -17.05 0.18
CA GLY A 92 -6.39 -17.44 1.52
C GLY A 92 -6.41 -16.29 2.55
N PRO A 93 -6.47 -16.60 3.86
CA PRO A 93 -6.58 -15.59 4.91
C PRO A 93 -5.38 -14.65 4.99
N GLU A 94 -5.60 -13.43 5.48
CA GLU A 94 -4.56 -12.41 5.72
C GLU A 94 -3.35 -12.98 6.48
N LEU A 95 -2.15 -12.55 6.06
CA LEU A 95 -0.89 -12.93 6.68
C LEU A 95 -0.30 -11.80 7.53
N GLY A 96 -1.00 -10.67 7.64
CA GLY A 96 -0.51 -9.42 8.20
C GLY A 96 0.42 -8.68 7.25
N TRP A 97 0.69 -7.42 7.53
CA TRP A 97 1.64 -6.62 6.78
C TRP A 97 3.07 -7.16 6.92
N ALA A 98 3.79 -7.29 5.81
CA ALA A 98 5.22 -7.49 5.85
C ALA A 98 5.90 -6.14 6.10
N ALA A 99 6.63 -5.99 7.19
CA ALA A 99 7.51 -4.85 7.40
C ALA A 99 8.78 -5.08 6.58
N VAL A 100 9.08 -4.18 5.65
CA VAL A 100 10.18 -4.31 4.71
C VAL A 100 11.03 -3.05 4.67
N ARG A 101 12.25 -3.18 4.16
CA ARG A 101 13.10 -2.05 3.74
C ARG A 101 13.44 -2.19 2.26
N ALA A 102 13.23 -1.12 1.50
CA ALA A 102 13.72 -1.04 0.12
C ALA A 102 15.23 -0.82 0.07
N THR A 103 15.87 -1.51 -0.86
CA THR A 103 17.31 -1.49 -1.12
C THR A 103 17.60 -0.85 -2.49
N ALA A 104 18.86 -0.79 -2.90
CA ALA A 104 19.20 -0.30 -4.25
C ALA A 104 18.77 -1.29 -5.35
N GLU A 105 18.64 -2.55 -4.96
CA GLU A 105 18.28 -3.69 -5.78
C GLU A 105 16.76 -3.88 -5.88
N THR A 106 15.96 -3.10 -5.14
CA THR A 106 14.51 -3.25 -5.17
C THR A 106 13.95 -2.97 -6.55
N ARG A 107 13.12 -3.90 -7.04
CA ARG A 107 12.40 -3.82 -8.33
C ARG A 107 10.97 -4.29 -8.13
N LEU A 108 10.01 -3.38 -8.23
CA LEU A 108 8.57 -3.65 -8.12
C LEU A 108 7.78 -2.71 -9.04
N PRO A 109 6.74 -3.18 -9.75
CA PRO A 109 6.32 -4.57 -9.89
C PRO A 109 7.36 -5.44 -10.61
N ASN A 110 7.16 -6.76 -10.58
CA ASN A 110 7.92 -7.77 -11.32
C ASN A 110 7.12 -9.07 -11.49
N ASP A 111 7.68 -10.07 -12.19
CA ASP A 111 7.04 -11.38 -12.47
C ASP A 111 6.51 -12.12 -11.23
N GLY A 112 7.06 -11.83 -10.04
CA GLY A 112 6.61 -12.43 -8.78
C GLY A 112 5.57 -11.61 -8.03
N ILE A 113 5.53 -10.29 -8.23
CA ILE A 113 4.65 -9.33 -7.57
C ILE A 113 4.26 -8.25 -8.59
N GLU A 114 3.14 -8.46 -9.28
CA GLU A 114 2.58 -7.48 -10.20
C GLU A 114 1.84 -6.37 -9.42
N GLU A 115 1.04 -6.75 -8.43
CA GLU A 115 0.27 -5.79 -7.65
C GLU A 115 0.69 -5.80 -6.19
N PHE A 116 0.61 -4.64 -5.55
CA PHE A 116 0.86 -4.55 -4.12
C PHE A 116 0.24 -3.31 -3.51
N VAL A 117 0.06 -3.37 -2.20
CA VAL A 117 -0.32 -2.23 -1.37
C VAL A 117 0.81 -1.97 -0.38
N ALA A 118 1.22 -0.71 -0.29
CA ALA A 118 2.12 -0.22 0.74
C ALA A 118 1.40 0.71 1.72
N VAL A 119 1.79 0.65 2.99
CA VAL A 119 1.25 1.45 4.08
C VAL A 119 2.41 2.02 4.91
N SER A 120 2.25 3.24 5.41
CA SER A 120 3.21 3.85 6.33
C SER A 120 3.35 3.03 7.62
N GLU A 121 4.50 3.09 8.29
CA GLU A 121 4.71 2.29 9.52
C GLU A 121 3.72 2.62 10.66
N ASP A 122 3.15 3.83 10.64
CA ASP A 122 2.10 4.29 11.55
C ASP A 122 0.68 3.93 11.10
N GLY A 123 0.52 3.29 9.93
CA GLY A 123 -0.75 2.83 9.40
C GLY A 123 -1.62 3.91 8.76
N ARG A 124 -1.20 5.18 8.75
CA ARG A 124 -2.09 6.32 8.42
C ARG A 124 -2.24 6.60 6.95
N ARG A 125 -1.29 6.18 6.12
CA ARG A 125 -1.26 6.47 4.68
C ARG A 125 -0.99 5.20 3.91
N TYR A 126 -1.53 5.12 2.70
CA TYR A 126 -1.35 3.99 1.82
C TYR A 126 -1.07 4.44 0.40
N SER A 127 -0.41 3.56 -0.35
CA SER A 127 -0.32 3.60 -1.79
C SER A 127 -0.50 2.20 -2.33
N ALA A 128 -0.90 2.10 -3.60
CA ALA A 128 -1.00 0.82 -4.27
C ALA A 128 -0.52 0.94 -5.71
N VAL A 129 -0.05 -0.19 -6.22
CA VAL A 129 0.20 -0.43 -7.64
C VAL A 129 -0.77 -1.52 -8.07
N THR A 130 -1.62 -1.23 -9.06
CA THR A 130 -2.50 -2.22 -9.71
C THR A 130 -2.21 -2.29 -11.19
N ALA A 131 -2.41 -3.47 -11.76
CA ALA A 131 -2.27 -3.71 -13.20
C ALA A 131 -3.67 -3.67 -13.82
N GLU A 132 -3.93 -2.68 -14.67
CA GLU A 132 -5.23 -2.48 -15.32
C GLU A 132 -5.11 -2.65 -16.84
N GLU A 133 -6.24 -2.77 -17.54
CA GLU A 133 -6.28 -3.03 -18.99
C GLU A 133 -5.53 -2.02 -19.88
N ASN A 134 -5.18 -0.85 -19.35
CA ASN A 134 -4.57 0.25 -20.09
C ASN A 134 -3.28 0.79 -19.44
N GLY A 135 -2.69 0.05 -18.51
CA GLY A 135 -1.51 0.52 -17.78
C GLY A 135 -1.52 0.19 -16.29
N TRP A 136 -0.53 0.76 -15.62
CA TRP A 136 -0.34 0.67 -14.18
C TRP A 136 -0.97 1.86 -13.49
N TRP A 137 -1.78 1.58 -12.49
CA TRP A 137 -2.41 2.62 -11.68
C TRP A 137 -1.65 2.78 -10.38
N LEU A 138 -1.21 4.01 -10.12
CA LEU A 138 -0.65 4.40 -8.84
C LEU A 138 -1.71 5.12 -8.03
N ILE A 139 -2.07 4.50 -6.92
CA ILE A 139 -3.15 4.95 -6.05
C ILE A 139 -2.55 5.37 -4.72
N GLY A 140 -3.14 6.36 -4.04
CA GLY A 140 -2.70 6.73 -2.71
C GLY A 140 -3.73 7.53 -1.93
N GLY A 141 -3.53 7.59 -0.61
CA GLY A 141 -4.38 8.39 0.27
C GLY A 141 -4.19 8.07 1.74
N GLU A 142 -5.13 8.55 2.56
CA GLU A 142 -5.16 8.25 3.97
C GLU A 142 -5.92 6.96 4.26
N THR A 143 -5.42 6.16 5.20
CA THR A 143 -6.10 4.98 5.70
C THR A 143 -7.39 5.34 6.42
N GLY A 144 -7.37 6.43 7.20
CA GLY A 144 -8.47 6.87 8.08
C GLY A 144 -9.48 7.85 7.49
N GLY A 145 -9.34 8.24 6.22
CA GLY A 145 -10.28 9.17 5.57
C GLY A 145 -11.50 8.46 4.96
N PRO A 146 -12.70 9.09 4.97
CA PRO A 146 -13.72 8.75 3.99
C PRO A 146 -13.16 9.06 2.59
N GLY A 147 -13.26 8.11 1.67
CA GLY A 147 -12.80 8.33 0.29
C GLY A 147 -13.57 9.51 -0.34
N GLY A 148 -12.83 10.52 -0.83
CA GLY A 148 -13.37 11.62 -1.61
C GLY A 148 -12.61 12.94 -1.40
N PRO A 149 -12.50 13.80 -2.44
CA PRO A 149 -11.84 15.10 -2.30
C PRO A 149 -12.64 16.00 -1.35
N ALA A 150 -11.96 16.58 -0.36
CA ALA A 150 -12.54 17.62 0.48
C ALA A 150 -12.81 18.86 -0.38
N GLN A 151 -14.08 19.23 -0.54
CA GLN A 151 -14.46 20.54 -1.08
C GLN A 151 -13.95 21.65 -0.15
N PRO A 152 -13.31 22.71 -0.67
CA PRO A 152 -12.93 23.85 0.15
C PRO A 152 -14.12 24.79 0.37
N GLY A 153 -14.56 24.92 1.63
CA GLY A 153 -15.51 25.93 2.10
C GLY A 153 -16.54 25.32 3.05
N GLN A 154 -16.65 25.67 4.32
CA GLN A 154 -16.38 26.95 4.95
C GLN A 154 -15.91 26.80 6.40
N ARG A 155 -15.01 27.70 6.79
CA ARG A 155 -14.59 27.99 8.17
C ARG A 155 -15.54 29.00 8.83
N GLY A 156 -15.64 28.90 10.15
CA GLY A 156 -16.05 29.97 11.10
C GLY A 156 -17.33 29.59 11.84
N GLY A 157 -17.34 29.14 13.10
CA GLY A 157 -16.62 29.67 14.28
C GLY A 157 -17.46 30.76 14.97
N PRO A 158 -17.29 31.02 16.27
CA PRO A 158 -17.80 30.24 17.41
C PRO A 158 -18.75 31.08 18.31
N GLY A 159 -19.48 30.45 19.22
CA GLY A 159 -20.10 31.18 20.35
C GLY A 159 -21.40 30.58 20.90
N GLN A 160 -21.27 29.70 21.89
CA GLN A 160 -22.29 29.47 22.92
C GLN A 160 -22.21 30.62 23.96
N PRO A 161 -23.10 30.78 24.97
CA PRO A 161 -24.31 30.02 25.34
C PRO A 161 -25.45 30.99 25.82
N PRO A 162 -26.26 30.69 26.86
CA PRO A 162 -27.58 30.05 26.77
C PRO A 162 -28.73 30.96 27.26
N ARG A 163 -29.98 30.59 26.96
CA ARG A 163 -31.09 30.48 27.92
C ARG A 163 -32.23 29.69 27.30
#